data_AF-A0A7W1RWF1-F1
#
_entry.id   AF-A0A7W1RWF1-F1
#
_cell.length_a   1.000
_cell.length_b   1.000
_cell.length_c   1.000
_cell.angle_alpha   90.00
_cell.angle_beta   90.00
_cell.angle_gamma   90.00
#
_symmetry.space_group_name_H-M   'P 1'
#
loop_
_entity.id
_entity.type
_entity.pdbx_description
1 polymer ?
#
loop_
_entity_poly.entity_id
_entity_poly.type
_entity_poly.pdbx_seq_one_letter_code
_entity_poly.pdbx_strand_id
1 'polypeptide(L)'
;GEAVYFNNPMDHVANLTDDHLDWLREHASLVLVCGQGQWEDTTGALGSTRGFGELLASKGIRHEVDLWGHDVPHDWPSWRRQIAHHLSRFV
;
A
#
# COMPACT_ATOMS: atom_id res chain seq x y z
N GLY A 1 2.08 -18.29 -14.64
CA GLY A 1 3.43 -17.79 -14.94
C GLY A 1 3.42 -16.29 -14.86
N GLU A 2 3.09 -15.59 -15.95
CA GLU A 2 3.09 -14.12 -15.99
C GLU A 2 1.88 -13.44 -15.35
N ALA A 3 0.66 -13.95 -15.55
CA ALA A 3 -0.54 -13.31 -15.00
C ALA A 3 -0.52 -13.21 -13.46
N VAL A 4 0.14 -14.14 -12.76
CA VAL A 4 0.30 -14.09 -11.31
C VAL A 4 1.32 -13.02 -10.90
N TYR A 5 2.38 -12.84 -11.70
CA TYR A 5 3.45 -11.88 -11.44
C TYR A 5 2.94 -10.43 -11.52
N PHE A 6 2.23 -10.07 -12.60
CA PHE A 6 1.67 -8.73 -12.76
C PHE A 6 0.57 -8.39 -11.74
N ASN A 7 -0.07 -9.41 -11.15
CA ASN A 7 -1.06 -9.24 -10.08
C ASN A 7 -0.46 -9.34 -8.68
N ASN A 8 0.84 -9.61 -8.55
CA ASN A 8 1.56 -9.52 -7.28
C ASN A 8 2.39 -8.22 -7.26
N PRO A 9 1.89 -7.14 -6.66
CA PRO A 9 2.59 -5.86 -6.67
C PRO A 9 3.96 -5.92 -5.98
N MET A 10 4.16 -6.80 -4.99
CA MET A 10 5.46 -6.97 -4.33
C MET A 10 6.52 -7.47 -5.32
N ASP A 11 6.22 -8.56 -6.03
CA ASP A 11 7.15 -9.18 -6.97
C ASP A 11 7.35 -8.30 -8.21
N HIS A 12 6.26 -7.69 -8.70
CA HIS A 12 6.31 -6.82 -9.86
C HIS A 12 7.17 -5.58 -9.58
N VAL A 13 6.87 -4.85 -8.51
CA VAL A 13 7.58 -3.61 -8.18
C VAL A 13 9.04 -3.88 -7.82
N ALA A 14 9.34 -5.02 -7.18
CA ALA A 14 10.72 -5.40 -6.84
C ALA A 14 11.64 -5.45 -8.07
N ASN A 15 11.15 -5.96 -9.20
CA ASN A 15 11.96 -6.09 -10.42
C ASN A 15 11.74 -4.96 -11.42
N LEU A 16 11.00 -3.90 -11.08
CA LEU A 16 10.86 -2.73 -11.94
C LEU A 16 12.22 -2.05 -12.15
N THR A 17 12.53 -1.81 -13.42
CA THR A 17 13.68 -1.05 -13.90
C THR A 17 13.27 -0.16 -15.07
N ASP A 18 14.17 0.75 -15.46
CA ASP A 18 14.13 1.50 -16.72
C ASP A 18 12.87 2.39 -16.90
N ASP A 19 12.50 2.65 -18.16
CA ASP A 19 11.48 3.62 -18.57
C ASP A 19 10.15 3.47 -17.83
N HIS A 20 9.75 2.23 -17.49
CA HIS A 20 8.49 2.00 -16.79
C HIS A 20 8.55 2.43 -15.32
N LEU A 21 9.70 2.25 -14.66
CA LEU A 21 9.91 2.76 -13.31
C LEU A 21 9.91 4.29 -13.29
N ASP A 22 10.55 4.92 -14.26
CA ASP A 22 10.56 6.38 -14.38
C ASP A 22 9.17 6.93 -14.67
N TRP A 23 8.39 6.27 -15.52
CA TRP A 23 6.99 6.61 -15.73
C TRP A 23 6.19 6.55 -14.42
N LEU A 24 6.35 5.49 -13.61
CA LEU A 24 5.66 5.38 -12.32
C LEU A 24 6.09 6.46 -11.31
N ARG A 25 7.37 6.84 -11.28
CA ARG A 25 7.86 7.92 -10.41
C ARG A 25 7.20 9.26 -10.73
N GLU A 26 6.93 9.51 -12.01
CA GLU A 26 6.32 10.77 -12.47
C GLU A 26 4.79 10.78 -12.34
N HIS A 27 4.15 9.62 -12.55
CA HIS A 27 2.70 9.56 -12.76
C HIS A 27 1.93 8.87 -11.62
N ALA A 28 2.58 8.10 -10.75
CA ALA A 28 1.93 7.42 -9.64
C ALA A 28 2.11 8.17 -8.32
N SER A 29 1.03 8.21 -7.53
CA SER A 29 1.06 8.62 -6.13
C SER A 29 0.13 7.72 -5.35
N LEU A 30 0.67 6.96 -4.39
CA LEU A 30 -0.09 5.98 -3.62
C LEU A 30 -0.30 6.46 -2.18
N VAL A 31 -1.40 6.02 -1.57
CA VAL A 31 -1.59 6.09 -0.12
C VAL A 31 -1.92 4.67 0.35
N LEU A 32 -1.02 4.10 1.13
CA LEU A 32 -1.19 2.78 1.75
C LEU A 32 -1.74 2.98 3.16
N VAL A 33 -2.88 2.38 3.45
CA VAL A 33 -3.61 2.58 4.72
C VAL A 33 -3.81 1.25 5.40
N CYS A 34 -3.51 1.17 6.69
CA CYS A 34 -3.70 -0.05 7.49
C CYS A 34 -4.00 0.31 8.96
N GLY A 35 -4.83 -0.50 9.63
CA GLY A 35 -4.94 -0.45 11.08
C GLY A 35 -3.76 -1.13 11.77
N GLN A 36 -3.72 -1.06 13.10
CA GLN A 36 -2.77 -1.81 13.94
C GLN A 36 -3.48 -2.63 15.02
N GLY A 37 -4.80 -2.71 14.96
CA GLY A 37 -5.65 -3.40 15.91
C GLY A 37 -5.87 -4.87 15.55
N GLN A 38 -6.97 -5.41 16.08
CA GLN A 38 -7.26 -6.83 16.00
C GLN A 38 -7.17 -7.37 14.55
N TRP A 39 -6.44 -8.46 14.40
CA TRP A 39 -6.25 -9.25 13.18
C TRP A 39 -5.36 -8.66 12.09
N GLU A 40 -4.92 -7.41 12.18
CA GLU A 40 -4.03 -6.78 11.19
C GLU A 40 -2.66 -7.49 11.09
N ASP A 41 -2.20 -8.07 12.20
CA ASP A 41 -1.01 -8.91 12.28
C ASP A 41 -1.27 -10.33 11.75
N THR A 42 -2.36 -10.98 12.18
CA THR A 42 -2.66 -12.38 11.81
C THR A 42 -3.02 -12.56 10.34
N THR A 43 -3.59 -11.53 9.70
CA THR A 43 -3.85 -11.51 8.25
C THR A 43 -2.61 -11.14 7.44
N GLY A 44 -1.56 -10.64 8.10
CA GLY A 44 -0.35 -10.12 7.45
C GLY A 44 -0.51 -8.74 6.81
N ALA A 45 -1.65 -8.07 6.96
CA ALA A 45 -1.93 -6.78 6.35
C ALA A 45 -0.99 -5.68 6.86
N LEU A 46 -0.71 -5.63 8.16
CA LEU A 46 0.20 -4.64 8.74
C LEU A 46 1.64 -4.81 8.23
N GLY A 47 2.13 -6.06 8.23
CA GLY A 47 3.48 -6.37 7.76
C GLY A 47 3.65 -6.10 6.27
N SER A 48 2.70 -6.55 5.46
CA SER A 48 2.73 -6.33 4.00
C SER A 48 2.60 -4.85 3.63
N THR A 49 1.74 -4.09 4.31
CA THR A 49 1.61 -2.64 4.08
C THR A 49 2.92 -1.89 4.34
N ARG A 50 3.59 -2.19 5.46
CA ARG A 50 4.88 -1.58 5.80
C ARG A 50 5.96 -1.99 4.80
N GLY A 51 6.06 -3.28 4.50
CA GLY A 51 7.04 -3.81 3.56
C GLY A 51 6.86 -3.26 2.14
N PHE A 52 5.62 -3.07 1.70
CA PHE A 52 5.37 -2.46 0.39
C PHE A 52 5.72 -0.96 0.38
N GLY A 53 5.44 -0.23 1.45
CA GLY A 53 5.92 1.15 1.61
C GLY A 53 7.44 1.26 1.51
N GLU A 54 8.17 0.40 2.22
CA GLU A 54 9.63 0.34 2.16
C GLU A 54 10.13 0.02 0.74
N LEU A 55 9.46 -0.91 0.04
CA LEU A 55 9.78 -1.23 -1.35
C LEU A 55 9.58 -0.02 -2.27
N LEU A 56 8.44 0.67 -2.18
CA LEU A 56 8.15 1.88 -2.96
C LEU A 56 9.17 2.98 -2.67
N ALA A 57 9.56 3.15 -1.40
CA ALA A 57 10.60 4.09 -0.99
C ALA A 57 11.94 3.76 -1.64
N SER A 58 12.35 2.48 -1.63
CA SER A 58 13.60 2.03 -2.26
C SER A 58 13.62 2.28 -3.78
N LYS A 59 12.44 2.28 -4.41
CA LYS A 59 12.25 2.54 -5.84
C LYS A 59 12.05 4.02 -6.16
N GLY A 60 11.96 4.89 -5.16
CA GLY A 60 11.71 6.32 -5.34
C GLY A 60 10.30 6.64 -5.85
N ILE A 61 9.35 5.71 -5.70
CA ILE A 61 7.95 5.93 -6.10
C ILE A 61 7.25 6.73 -5.01
N ARG A 62 6.53 7.79 -5.40
CA ARG A 62 5.80 8.64 -4.46
C ARG A 62 4.71 7.83 -3.76
N HIS A 63 4.75 7.78 -2.43
CA HIS A 63 3.76 7.10 -1.63
C HIS A 63 3.66 7.70 -0.23
N GLU A 64 2.57 7.39 0.45
CA GLU A 64 2.34 7.63 1.87
C GLU A 64 1.97 6.30 2.53
N VAL A 65 2.40 6.09 3.77
CA VAL A 65 1.94 4.99 4.62
C VAL A 65 1.24 5.60 5.83
N ASP A 66 -0.07 5.39 5.94
CA ASP A 66 -0.89 5.86 7.05
C ASP A 66 -1.32 4.67 7.92
N LEU A 67 -0.74 4.58 9.12
CA LEU A 67 -1.01 3.51 10.08
C LEU A 67 -1.91 4.02 11.19
N TRP A 68 -3.15 3.56 11.19
CA TRP A 68 -4.12 3.92 12.22
C TRP A 68 -3.86 3.12 13.50
N GLY A 69 -4.34 3.62 14.64
CA GLY A 69 -3.99 3.10 15.96
C GLY A 69 -4.35 1.62 16.20
N HIS A 70 -3.93 1.12 17.36
CA HIS A 70 -4.22 -0.25 17.80
C HIS A 70 -5.71 -0.50 18.12
N ASP A 71 -6.54 0.55 18.11
CA ASP A 71 -7.99 0.50 18.21
C ASP A 71 -8.69 0.26 16.86
N VAL A 72 -7.93 0.12 15.78
CA VAL A 72 -8.44 -0.02 14.41
C VAL A 72 -8.19 -1.45 13.90
N PRO A 73 -9.19 -2.34 13.98
CA PRO A 73 -9.07 -3.73 13.56
C PRO A 73 -9.19 -3.91 12.04
N HIS A 74 -8.85 -5.12 11.59
CA HIS A 74 -9.00 -5.57 10.20
C HIS A 74 -10.48 -5.88 9.87
N ASP A 75 -11.32 -4.85 9.82
CA ASP A 75 -12.75 -4.99 9.59
C ASP A 75 -13.38 -3.88 8.73
N TRP A 76 -14.57 -4.17 8.21
CA TRP A 76 -15.29 -3.26 7.33
C TRP A 76 -15.59 -1.88 7.94
N PRO A 77 -16.09 -1.74 9.18
CA PRO A 77 -16.29 -0.44 9.80
C PRO A 77 -15.01 0.42 9.82
N SER A 78 -13.85 -0.17 10.05
CA SER A 78 -12.56 0.51 10.05
C SER A 78 -12.15 0.98 8.66
N TRP A 79 -12.24 0.11 7.65
CA TRP A 79 -11.95 0.47 6.27
C TRP A 79 -12.86 1.57 5.75
N ARG A 80 -14.15 1.55 6.13
CA ARG A 80 -15.09 2.62 5.79
C ARG A 80 -14.65 3.97 6.35
N ARG A 81 -14.14 4.03 7.59
CA ARG A 81 -13.61 5.28 8.19
C ARG A 81 -12.35 5.75 7.47
N GLN A 82 -11.42 4.84 7.19
CA GLN A 82 -10.20 5.12 6.45
C GLN A 82 -10.49 5.68 5.05
N ILE A 83 -11.35 5.02 4.27
CA ILE A 83 -11.75 5.51 2.94
C ILE A 83 -12.37 6.91 3.05
N ALA A 84 -13.31 7.12 3.97
CA ALA A 84 -13.95 8.43 4.15
C ALA A 84 -12.93 9.53 4.52
N HIS A 85 -11.88 9.20 5.28
CA HIS A 85 -10.80 10.12 5.63
C HIS A 85 -9.98 10.54 4.41
N HIS A 86 -9.57 9.59 3.55
CA HIS A 86 -8.69 9.90 2.42
C HIS A 86 -9.40 10.33 1.15
N LEU A 87 -10.67 9.93 0.92
CA LEU A 87 -11.35 10.12 -0.36
C LEU A 87 -11.38 11.59 -0.82
N SER A 88 -11.53 12.52 0.11
CA SER A 88 -11.54 13.97 -0.17
C SER A 88 -10.25 14.49 -0.83
N ARG A 89 -9.13 13.76 -0.72
CA ARG A 89 -7.84 14.11 -1.32
C ARG A 89 -7.77 13.77 -2.82
N PHE A 90 -8.73 13.01 -3.33
CA PHE A 90 -8.69 12.41 -4.68
C PHE A 90 -9.95 12.70 -5.53
N VAL A 91 -10.88 13.51 -5.03
CA VAL A 91 -12.10 13.93 -5.72
C VAL A 91 -12.06 15.40 -6.13
#